data_AF-A0A7V9HG56-F1
#
_entry.id   AF-A0A7V9HG56-F1
#
_cell.length_a   1.000
_cell.length_b   1.000
_cell.length_c   1.000
_cell.angle_alpha   90.00
_cell.angle_beta   90.00
_cell.angle_gamma   90.00
#
_symmetry.space_group_name_H-M   'P 1'
#
loop_
_entity.id
_entity.type
_entity.pdbx_description
1 polymer ?
#
loop_
_entity_poly.entity_id
_entity_poly.type
_entity_poly.pdbx_seq_one_letter_code
_entity_poly.pdbx_strand_id
1 'polypeptide(L)' 'MSALLDGRVAFVTGGAQGIGRAVAERFTEEGARVMIGDMRRHAAGCGAGGSRGHARRAGS' A
#
# COMPACT_ATOMS: atom_id res chain seq x y z
N MET A 1 -6.98 17.70 -0.65
CA MET A 1 -5.64 17.12 -0.89
C MET A 1 -5.57 16.64 -2.32
N SER A 2 -4.58 17.11 -3.07
CA SER A 2 -4.25 16.62 -4.42
C SER A 2 -3.72 15.19 -4.33
N ALA A 3 -4.21 14.28 -5.17
CA ALA A 3 -3.68 12.91 -5.24
C ALA A 3 -2.30 12.91 -5.92
N LEU A 4 -1.25 13.21 -5.16
CA LEU A 4 0.11 13.41 -5.70
C LEU A 4 0.65 12.16 -6.40
N LEU A 5 0.16 10.98 -6.01
CA LEU A 5 0.65 9.68 -6.47
C LEU A 5 -0.39 8.90 -7.29
N ASP A 6 -1.42 9.57 -7.80
CA ASP A 6 -2.48 8.91 -8.56
C ASP A 6 -1.94 8.12 -9.76
N GLY A 7 -2.40 6.87 -9.90
CA GLY A 7 -1.97 5.94 -10.95
C GLY A 7 -0.56 5.37 -10.81
N ARG A 8 0.25 5.85 -9.85
CA ARG A 8 1.61 5.36 -9.61
C ARG A 8 1.61 4.01 -8.88
N VAL A 9 2.74 3.30 -8.97
CA VAL A 9 2.99 2.06 -8.23
C VAL A 9 4.16 2.31 -7.29
N ALA A 10 4.01 1.97 -6.01
CA ALA A 10 5.05 2.10 -5.00
C ALA A 10 5.34 0.76 -4.34
N PHE A 11 6.63 0.42 -4.21
CA PHE A 11 7.08 -0.77 -3.47
C PHE A 11 7.70 -0.33 -2.15
N VAL A 12 7.14 -0.80 -1.04
CA VAL A 12 7.56 -0.41 0.31
C VAL A 12 8.18 -1.61 1.01
N THR A 13 9.46 -1.50 1.36
CA THR A 13 10.17 -2.49 2.18
C THR A 13 9.96 -2.20 3.66
N GLY A 14 9.83 -3.24 4.49
CA GLY A 14 9.56 -3.05 5.93
C GLY A 14 8.16 -2.47 6.22
N GLY A 15 7.23 -2.57 5.25
CA GLY A 15 5.91 -1.95 5.31
C GLY A 15 4.93 -2.63 6.27
N ALA A 16 5.31 -3.71 6.94
CA ALA A 16 4.43 -4.40 7.88
C ALA A 16 4.21 -3.59 9.17
N GLN A 17 5.14 -2.70 9.55
CA GLN A 17 5.08 -1.99 10.83
C GLN A 17 5.80 -0.63 10.83
N GLY A 18 5.56 0.13 11.90
CA GLY A 18 6.25 1.40 12.17
C GLY A 18 6.11 2.40 11.01
N ILE A 19 7.25 2.99 10.63
CA ILE A 19 7.30 4.03 9.59
C ILE A 19 6.90 3.45 8.23
N GLY A 20 7.30 2.21 7.91
CA GLY A 20 6.99 1.60 6.62
C GLY A 20 5.49 1.47 6.40
N ARG A 21 4.74 1.11 7.46
CA ARG A 21 3.28 1.06 7.42
C ARG A 21 2.66 2.45 7.20
N ALA A 22 3.10 3.45 7.96
CA ALA A 22 2.57 4.82 7.82
C ALA A 22 2.81 5.39 6.42
N VAL A 23 3.97 5.09 5.81
CA VAL A 23 4.28 5.48 4.43
C VAL A 23 3.39 4.75 3.43
N ALA A 24 3.16 3.45 3.59
CA ALA A 24 2.28 2.67 2.71
C ALA A 24 0.82 3.16 2.77
N GLU A 25 0.32 3.47 3.96
CA GLU A 25 -1.01 4.05 4.17
C GLU A 25 -1.12 5.40 3.46
N ARG A 26 -0.17 6.31 3.70
CA ARG A 26 -0.16 7.63 3.07
C ARG A 26 -0.06 7.54 1.55
N PHE A 27 0.74 6.65 1.01
CA PHE A 27 0.85 6.48 -0.45
C PHE A 27 -0.45 5.99 -1.08
N THR A 28 -1.18 5.13 -0.37
CA THR A 28 -2.50 4.66 -0.81
C THR A 28 -3.52 5.79 -0.80
N GLU A 29 -3.53 6.63 0.23
CA GLU A 29 -4.39 7.82 0.33
C GLU A 29 -4.12 8.82 -0.82
N GLU A 30 -2.88 8.94 -1.25
CA GLU A 30 -2.46 9.82 -2.36
C GLU A 30 -2.72 9.19 -3.75
N GLY A 31 -3.35 8.01 -3.83
CA GLY A 31 -3.77 7.36 -5.09
C GLY A 31 -2.80 6.33 -5.66
N ALA A 32 -1.72 5.99 -4.94
CA ALA A 32 -0.77 4.99 -5.39
C ALA A 32 -1.29 3.57 -5.20
N ARG A 33 -0.85 2.67 -6.08
CA ARG A 33 -0.93 1.22 -5.89
C ARG A 33 0.29 0.77 -5.12
N VAL A 34 0.12 0.34 -3.87
CA VAL A 34 1.24 0.00 -2.98
C VAL A 34 1.41 -1.51 -2.86
N MET A 35 2.65 -1.98 -3.00
CA MET A 35 3.06 -3.36 -2.71
C MET A 35 4.03 -3.37 -1.53
N ILE A 36 3.77 -4.22 -0.54
CA ILE A 36 4.59 -4.32 0.67
C ILE A 36 5.48 -5.56 0.58
N GLY A 37 6.79 -5.37 0.76
CA GLY A 37 7.77 -6.44 0.94
C GLY A 37 8.35 -6.40 2.35
N ASP A 38 8.11 -7.42 3.15
CA ASP A 38 8.70 -7.54 4.50
C ASP A 38 9.41 -8.89 4.66
N MET A 39 10.57 -8.88 5.31
CA MET A 39 11.35 -10.10 5.59
C MET A 39 10.98 -10.74 6.92
N ARG A 40 10.35 -10.01 7.86
CA ARG A 40 9.88 -10.58 9.12
C ARG A 40 8.49 -11.18 8.89
N ARG A 41 8.42 -12.52 8.91
CA ARG A 41 7.16 -13.26 9.13
C ARG A 41 6.68 -13.06 10.57
N HIS A 42 6.33 -11.84 10.95
CA HIS A 42 5.57 -11.60 12.17
C HIS A 42 4.16 -11.19 11.77
N ALA A 43 3.25 -12.12 12.04
CA ALA A 43 1.78 -12.04 11.99
C ALA A 43 1.18 -10.89 11.18
N ALA A 44 0.50 -11.29 10.10
CA ALA A 44 -0.58 -10.55 9.46
C ALA A 44 -1.75 -10.31 10.43
N GLY A 45 -1.51 -9.51 11.47
CA GLY A 45 -2.48 -9.04 12.44
C GLY A 45 -2.65 -7.54 12.27
N CYS A 46 -3.88 -7.11 12.03
CA CYS A 46 -4.31 -5.71 11.97
C CYS A 46 -3.93 -4.94 10.69
N GLY A 47 -4.62 -5.28 9.59
CA GLY A 47 -4.67 -4.46 8.37
C GLY A 47 -5.08 -5.20 7.10
N ALA A 48 -5.02 -6.53 7.09
CA ALA A 48 -5.53 -7.33 5.96
C ALA A 48 -7.06 -7.48 6.02
N GLY A 49 -7.78 -6.36 6.00
CA GLY A 49 -9.09 -6.33 5.35
C GLY A 49 -8.82 -6.57 3.87
N GLY A 50 -9.14 -7.78 3.40
CA GLY A 50 -8.63 -8.35 2.15
C GLY A 50 -8.34 -7.34 1.05
N SER A 51 -7.06 -7.21 0.69
CA SER A 51 -6.68 -6.70 -0.61
C SER A 51 -7.06 -7.74 -1.64
N ARG A 52 -8.38 -7.86 -1.91
CA ARG A 52 -8.81 -7.97 -3.30
C ARG A 52 -8.07 -6.81 -3.95
N GLY A 53 -7.05 -7.13 -4.75
CA GLY A 53 -6.29 -6.11 -5.45
C GLY A 53 -7.30 -5.17 -6.07
N HIS A 54 -7.32 -3.92 -5.61
CA HIS A 54 -8.08 -2.86 -6.26
C HIS A 54 -7.33 -2.55 -7.55
N ALA A 55 -7.29 -3.51 -8.46
CA ALA A 55 -7.15 -3.28 -9.87
C ALA A 55 -8.46 -2.61 -10.29
N ARG A 56 -8.63 -1.33 -9.93
CA ARG A 56 -9.50 -0.46 -10.73
C ARG A 56 -8.89 -0.51 -12.11
N ARG A 57 -9.59 -1.24 -12.99
CA ARG A 57 -9.27 -1.40 -14.40
C ARG A 57 -9.15 0.01 -14.98
N ALA A 58 -7.91 0.47 -15.18
CA ALA A 58 -7.67 1.63 -16.02
C ALA A 58 -8.05 1.21 -17.44
N GLY A 59 -9.18 1.70 -17.92
CA GLY A 59 -9.69 1.42 -19.26
C GLY A 59 -11.17 1.06 -19.25
N SER A 60 -12.03 2.08 -19.28
CA SER A 60 -12.65 2.62 -20.50
C SER A 60 -12.95 4.10 -20.32
#